data_AF-C3JCX2-F1
#
_entry.id   AF-C3JCX2-F1
#
_cell.length_a   1.000
_cell.length_b   1.000
_cell.length_c   1.000
_cell.angle_alpha   90.00
_cell.angle_beta   90.00
_cell.angle_gamma   90.00
#
_symmetry.space_group_name_H-M   'P 1'
#
loop_
_entity.id
_entity.type
_entity.pdbx_description
1 polymer ?
#
loop_
_entity_poly.entity_id
_entity_poly.type
_entity_poly.pdbx_seq_one_letter_code
_entity_poly.pdbx_strand_id
1 'polypeptide(L)'
;MGWEFKLKDDIEMKTFRYTWLVATLLVVGLLASCSPKGAKKLLETIPQESLFVGYCNGADLIKKGNFEKYLPKDATIDEEFSLMMDLTKSIKLHDLFFFITPEKNLTFTFFVKDFKQFREASSKLGYGEQGEEKDGYWIASNNNSTIVSNKKQVWIFSNDMGLAPLEAVKKYVEIKPENNANTIPHISDIYAKDAGMYMNYALITDLEELRGLNFNHNYAADQDIDWRDWEEDLEELSKEGVEQDEVEAIEEEAPQTMDLEKALPMLKEQKDMRVIATISFEKKEIRSEIKLYDPEGKPYTSPFMSDVKVTKELLANFPKDVALIAVSSLGEKALDAVCQALALTSASESEALLAKQVICRLGGEIAGGVKLPSSIMDWDSAPEYMLLAQSKNSAELLLHLDTLLCQGTGMKSSQNNGVYHLDEDFFNSDNGAYYGTLNNYVYYRNAPFVQPKESALENKYIASFVGSYGGLFVDLSSQSSLSTLVKQFTEYSLDGYLMVHMSSPHESTIVFRNDAAEGDNILEGFVKRMLQA
;
A
#
# COMPACT_ATOMS: atom_id res chain seq x y z
N MET A 1 12.91 21.24 32.38
CA MET A 1 11.54 20.76 32.61
C MET A 1 11.24 19.84 31.44
N GLY A 2 11.24 18.52 31.69
CA GLY A 2 11.08 17.50 30.66
C GLY A 2 9.61 17.32 30.32
N TRP A 3 9.33 17.16 29.02
CA TRP A 3 7.99 16.87 28.52
C TRP A 3 7.88 15.35 28.35
N GLU A 4 7.03 14.71 29.16
CA GLU A 4 6.57 13.34 28.93
C GLU A 4 5.46 13.38 27.87
N PHE A 5 5.70 12.72 26.73
CA PHE A 5 4.62 12.38 25.81
C PHE A 5 3.84 11.19 26.37
N LYS A 6 2.63 11.44 26.88
CA LYS A 6 1.62 10.40 27.10
C LYS A 6 0.78 10.28 25.82
N LEU A 7 0.99 9.20 25.09
CA LEU A 7 0.06 8.74 24.06
C LEU A 7 -1.28 8.44 24.73
N LYS A 8 -2.34 9.05 24.20
CA LYS A 8 -3.70 8.96 24.74
C LYS A 8 -4.35 7.68 24.19
N ASP A 9 -4.34 6.67 25.04
CA ASP A 9 -5.08 5.42 24.90
C ASP A 9 -6.55 5.70 24.50
N ASP A 10 -7.05 5.05 23.42
CA ASP A 10 -8.37 4.38 23.32
C ASP A 10 -8.98 4.24 21.91
N ILE A 11 -8.37 4.79 20.84
CA ILE A 11 -8.91 4.66 19.47
C ILE A 11 -8.09 3.73 18.55
N GLU A 12 -6.79 3.53 18.80
CA GLU A 12 -5.91 2.71 17.93
C GLU A 12 -5.87 1.20 18.28
N MET A 13 -6.31 0.79 19.47
CA MET A 13 -6.24 -0.62 19.90
C MET A 13 -7.36 -1.52 19.36
N LYS A 14 -8.43 -0.97 18.78
CA LYS A 14 -9.53 -1.79 18.22
C LYS A 14 -9.21 -2.30 16.81
N THR A 15 -8.52 -1.51 15.99
CA THR A 15 -8.05 -1.92 14.65
C THR A 15 -6.91 -2.95 14.74
N PHE A 16 -6.11 -2.88 15.82
CA PHE A 16 -5.08 -3.88 16.14
C PHE A 16 -5.63 -5.30 16.34
N ARG A 17 -6.93 -5.46 16.70
CA ARG A 17 -7.54 -6.78 16.96
C ARG A 17 -7.87 -7.58 15.70
N TYR A 18 -8.16 -6.95 14.56
CA TYR A 18 -8.37 -7.66 13.29
C TYR A 18 -7.04 -8.03 12.62
N THR A 19 -6.00 -7.20 12.80
CA THR A 19 -4.62 -7.51 12.40
C THR A 19 -4.05 -8.68 13.21
N TRP A 20 -4.42 -8.79 14.49
CA TRP A 20 -4.13 -9.98 15.31
C TRP A 20 -4.92 -11.21 14.87
N LEU A 21 -6.15 -11.10 14.38
CA LEU A 21 -6.89 -12.27 13.85
C LEU A 21 -6.23 -12.87 12.59
N VAL A 22 -5.65 -12.00 11.74
CA VAL A 22 -4.85 -12.39 10.55
C VAL A 22 -3.47 -12.89 10.96
N ALA A 23 -2.84 -12.30 11.98
CA ALA A 23 -1.57 -12.77 12.55
C ALA A 23 -1.72 -14.13 13.25
N THR A 24 -2.82 -14.37 13.97
CA THR A 24 -3.13 -15.65 14.64
C THR A 24 -3.50 -16.73 13.63
N LEU A 25 -4.13 -16.41 12.49
CA LEU A 25 -4.35 -17.37 11.39
C LEU A 25 -3.07 -17.74 10.63
N LEU A 26 -2.04 -16.89 10.63
CA LEU A 26 -0.74 -17.11 9.98
C LEU A 26 0.30 -17.87 10.84
N VAL A 27 0.10 -17.99 12.16
CA VAL A 27 1.10 -18.53 13.11
C VAL A 27 1.09 -20.07 13.25
N VAL A 28 0.12 -20.80 12.66
CA VAL A 28 -0.34 -22.04 13.32
C VAL A 28 -0.15 -23.35 12.52
N GLY A 29 -0.02 -23.31 11.20
CA GLY A 29 0.09 -24.51 10.35
C GLY A 29 1.36 -25.39 10.41
N LEU A 30 1.50 -26.27 11.40
CA LEU A 30 2.56 -27.30 11.42
C LEU A 30 2.10 -28.70 10.92
N LEU A 31 2.93 -29.23 10.01
CA LEU A 31 3.13 -30.61 9.53
C LEU A 31 2.22 -31.26 8.44
N ALA A 32 2.95 -31.74 7.42
CA ALA A 32 2.73 -32.81 6.44
C ALA A 32 1.80 -32.63 5.20
N SER A 33 2.48 -32.35 4.07
CA SER A 33 2.53 -32.96 2.71
C SER A 33 1.33 -33.07 1.75
N CYS A 34 1.62 -32.60 0.51
CA CYS A 34 1.30 -33.11 -0.86
C CYS A 34 0.20 -32.44 -1.73
N SER A 35 0.71 -31.69 -2.73
CA SER A 35 0.27 -31.42 -4.12
C SER A 35 -0.77 -30.32 -4.44
N PRO A 36 -0.54 -29.48 -5.48
CA PRO A 36 -1.35 -28.30 -5.87
C PRO A 36 -2.71 -28.62 -6.53
N LYS A 37 -3.21 -29.86 -6.40
CA LYS A 37 -4.59 -30.21 -6.81
C LYS A 37 -5.65 -29.59 -5.90
N GLY A 38 -5.27 -29.22 -4.67
CA GLY A 38 -6.19 -28.59 -3.72
C GLY A 38 -6.55 -27.16 -4.13
N ALA A 39 -5.56 -26.34 -4.52
CA ALA A 39 -5.81 -24.96 -4.93
C ALA A 39 -6.87 -24.81 -6.03
N LYS A 40 -6.73 -25.55 -7.13
CA LYS A 40 -7.72 -25.52 -8.23
C LYS A 40 -9.12 -25.90 -7.75
N LYS A 41 -9.22 -26.88 -6.87
CA LYS A 41 -10.50 -27.34 -6.35
C LYS A 41 -11.14 -26.33 -5.38
N LEU A 42 -10.35 -25.59 -4.61
CA LEU A 42 -10.87 -24.49 -3.78
C LEU A 42 -11.37 -23.33 -4.65
N LEU A 43 -10.64 -23.00 -5.72
CA LEU A 43 -11.05 -21.98 -6.70
C LEU A 43 -12.35 -22.33 -7.42
N GLU A 44 -12.74 -23.62 -7.53
CA GLU A 44 -14.05 -24.02 -8.06
C GLU A 44 -15.22 -23.50 -7.20
N THR A 45 -14.96 -23.17 -5.94
CA THR A 45 -15.95 -22.65 -4.97
C THR A 45 -15.76 -21.17 -4.65
N ILE A 46 -14.95 -20.46 -5.43
CA ILE A 46 -14.74 -19.02 -5.30
C ILE A 46 -15.37 -18.35 -6.52
N PRO A 47 -16.25 -17.33 -6.36
CA PRO A 47 -16.85 -16.64 -7.49
C PRO A 47 -15.80 -15.93 -8.36
N GLN A 48 -15.96 -15.99 -9.69
CA GLN A 48 -15.07 -15.31 -10.66
C GLN A 48 -15.09 -13.79 -10.47
N GLU A 49 -16.24 -13.25 -10.04
CA GLU A 49 -16.48 -11.84 -9.76
C GLU A 49 -15.93 -11.37 -8.42
N SER A 50 -15.13 -12.18 -7.72
CA SER A 50 -14.48 -11.76 -6.47
C SER A 50 -13.65 -10.49 -6.68
N LEU A 51 -13.78 -9.54 -5.74
CA LEU A 51 -13.01 -8.29 -5.69
C LEU A 51 -11.54 -8.57 -5.44
N PHE A 52 -11.31 -9.58 -4.61
CA PHE A 52 -10.01 -9.95 -4.10
C PHE A 52 -9.97 -11.47 -3.93
N VAL A 53 -8.86 -12.10 -4.32
CA VAL A 53 -8.57 -13.50 -4.02
C VAL A 53 -7.12 -13.60 -3.58
N GLY A 54 -6.90 -13.91 -2.31
CA GLY A 54 -5.58 -14.15 -1.73
C GLY A 54 -5.34 -15.64 -1.52
N TYR A 55 -4.09 -16.01 -1.66
CA TYR A 55 -3.58 -17.37 -1.46
C TYR A 55 -2.35 -17.34 -0.56
N CYS A 56 -2.23 -18.33 0.31
CA CYS A 56 -0.95 -18.66 0.92
C CYS A 56 -0.75 -20.17 1.05
N ASN A 57 0.50 -20.60 0.87
CA ASN A 57 0.95 -21.93 1.24
C ASN A 57 1.40 -21.90 2.70
N GLY A 58 0.43 -22.00 3.61
CA GLY A 58 0.66 -21.92 5.05
C GLY A 58 1.71 -22.92 5.53
N ALA A 59 1.72 -24.15 5.00
CA ALA A 59 2.70 -25.16 5.38
C ALA A 59 4.16 -24.75 5.07
N ASP A 60 4.41 -24.19 3.88
CA ASP A 60 5.75 -23.78 3.47
C ASP A 60 6.19 -22.50 4.19
N LEU A 61 5.28 -21.53 4.37
CA LEU A 61 5.55 -20.32 5.14
C LEU A 61 5.98 -20.65 6.57
N ILE A 62 5.37 -21.65 7.17
CA ILE A 62 5.66 -22.02 8.55
C ILE A 62 6.99 -22.74 8.70
N LYS A 63 7.30 -23.62 7.74
CA LYS A 63 8.63 -24.22 7.67
C LYS A 63 9.70 -23.14 7.47
N LYS A 64 9.46 -22.19 6.57
CA LYS A 64 10.40 -21.08 6.30
C LYS A 64 10.56 -20.16 7.51
N GLY A 65 9.48 -19.81 8.20
CA GLY A 65 9.52 -18.98 9.40
C GLY A 65 10.04 -19.68 10.66
N ASN A 66 10.30 -21.00 10.59
CA ASN A 66 10.78 -21.81 11.71
C ASN A 66 9.95 -21.61 12.99
N PHE A 67 8.61 -21.55 12.85
CA PHE A 67 7.71 -21.19 13.95
C PHE A 67 7.93 -22.09 15.16
N GLU A 68 8.11 -23.41 14.96
CA GLU A 68 8.39 -24.41 16.02
C GLU A 68 9.49 -23.98 17.01
N LYS A 69 10.55 -23.35 16.52
CA LYS A 69 11.68 -22.92 17.34
C LYS A 69 11.31 -21.79 18.30
N TYR A 70 10.41 -20.92 17.88
CA TYR A 70 10.02 -19.71 18.60
C TYR A 70 8.70 -19.86 19.35
N LEU A 71 8.04 -21.01 19.23
CA LEU A 71 6.90 -21.34 20.09
C LEU A 71 7.40 -21.42 21.54
N PRO A 72 6.70 -20.76 22.49
CA PRO A 72 7.03 -20.85 23.90
C PRO A 72 7.01 -22.32 24.34
N LYS A 73 8.15 -22.83 24.84
CA LYS A 73 8.27 -24.23 25.30
C LYS A 73 7.77 -24.44 26.73
N ASP A 74 7.86 -23.41 27.57
CA ASP A 74 7.64 -23.50 29.03
C ASP A 74 6.82 -22.34 29.63
N ALA A 75 6.26 -21.46 28.81
CA ALA A 75 5.22 -20.56 29.32
C ALA A 75 3.92 -21.37 29.39
N THR A 76 3.17 -21.25 30.49
CA THR A 76 1.73 -21.57 30.55
C THR A 76 1.12 -21.28 29.20
N ILE A 77 0.92 -22.33 28.38
CA ILE A 77 0.60 -22.13 26.97
C ILE A 77 -0.71 -21.36 27.00
N ASP A 78 -0.71 -20.16 26.42
CA ASP A 78 -1.94 -19.42 26.20
C ASP A 78 -2.94 -20.43 25.61
N GLU A 79 -4.06 -20.64 26.28
CA GLU A 79 -5.00 -21.69 25.90
C GLU A 79 -5.39 -21.50 24.43
N GLU A 80 -5.54 -20.24 23.99
CA GLU A 80 -5.79 -19.89 22.58
C GLU A 80 -4.68 -20.42 21.64
N PHE A 81 -3.42 -20.31 22.04
CA PHE A 81 -2.29 -20.78 21.24
C PHE A 81 -2.28 -22.32 21.10
N SER A 82 -2.54 -23.05 22.19
CA SER A 82 -2.69 -24.52 22.14
C SER A 82 -3.85 -24.95 21.25
N LEU A 83 -4.97 -24.23 21.32
CA LEU A 83 -6.17 -24.50 20.54
C LEU A 83 -5.96 -24.28 19.06
N MET A 84 -5.25 -23.21 18.72
CA MET A 84 -4.81 -22.95 17.36
C MET A 84 -3.94 -24.11 16.86
N MET A 85 -2.94 -24.54 17.63
CA MET A 85 -2.06 -25.68 17.25
C MET A 85 -2.82 -27.00 17.03
N ASP A 86 -3.94 -27.21 17.73
CA ASP A 86 -4.82 -28.35 17.48
C ASP A 86 -5.68 -28.18 16.23
N LEU A 87 -6.14 -26.96 15.94
CA LEU A 87 -6.86 -26.63 14.72
C LEU A 87 -6.02 -26.99 13.48
N THR A 88 -4.71 -26.77 13.52
CA THR A 88 -3.89 -26.96 12.31
C THR A 88 -3.51 -28.38 11.99
N LYS A 89 -3.50 -29.26 13.00
CA LYS A 89 -3.47 -30.70 12.79
C LYS A 89 -4.68 -31.20 12.00
N SER A 90 -5.81 -30.50 12.12
CA SER A 90 -7.08 -30.89 11.52
C SER A 90 -7.31 -30.37 10.09
N ILE A 91 -6.48 -29.45 9.57
CA ILE A 91 -6.68 -28.80 8.25
C ILE A 91 -5.57 -29.09 7.23
N LYS A 92 -5.85 -28.87 5.94
CA LYS A 92 -4.87 -28.93 4.84
C LYS A 92 -4.29 -27.54 4.59
N LEU A 93 -3.05 -27.35 5.03
CA LEU A 93 -2.37 -26.06 5.12
C LEU A 93 -1.69 -25.58 3.83
N HIS A 94 -1.59 -26.42 2.81
CA HIS A 94 -0.93 -26.05 1.56
C HIS A 94 -1.76 -25.07 0.72
N ASP A 95 -3.08 -25.13 0.85
CA ASP A 95 -3.99 -24.34 0.05
C ASP A 95 -4.98 -23.62 0.97
N LEU A 96 -4.62 -22.42 1.35
CA LEU A 96 -5.47 -21.50 2.11
C LEU A 96 -5.83 -20.36 1.17
N PHE A 97 -7.13 -20.14 0.99
CA PHE A 97 -7.66 -19.01 0.24
C PHE A 97 -8.41 -18.08 1.16
N PHE A 98 -8.34 -16.79 0.86
CA PHE A 98 -9.29 -15.82 1.36
C PHE A 98 -9.75 -14.95 0.20
N PHE A 99 -11.02 -14.57 0.19
CA PHE A 99 -11.58 -13.80 -0.90
C PHE A 99 -12.66 -12.86 -0.39
N ILE A 100 -12.89 -11.81 -1.16
CA ILE A 100 -13.93 -10.82 -0.90
C ILE A 100 -14.85 -10.81 -2.11
N THR A 101 -16.13 -11.10 -1.91
CA THR A 101 -17.13 -11.03 -2.98
C THR A 101 -17.66 -9.59 -3.16
N PRO A 102 -18.37 -9.27 -4.26
CA PRO A 102 -18.99 -7.96 -4.45
C PRO A 102 -19.93 -7.54 -3.30
N GLU A 103 -20.56 -8.50 -2.63
CA GLU A 103 -21.36 -8.26 -1.42
C GLU A 103 -20.52 -8.05 -0.15
N LYS A 104 -19.22 -7.80 -0.32
CA LYS A 104 -18.23 -7.52 0.73
C LYS A 104 -18.00 -8.66 1.72
N ASN A 105 -18.37 -9.90 1.38
CA ASN A 105 -18.13 -11.01 2.29
C ASN A 105 -16.66 -11.43 2.28
N LEU A 106 -15.91 -11.06 3.33
CA LEU A 106 -14.59 -11.65 3.58
C LEU A 106 -14.78 -13.10 4.01
N THR A 107 -14.32 -14.02 3.17
CA THR A 107 -14.43 -15.47 3.39
C THR A 107 -13.07 -16.12 3.33
N PHE A 108 -12.72 -16.91 4.35
CA PHE A 108 -11.58 -17.80 4.33
C PHE A 108 -12.04 -19.21 3.97
N THR A 109 -11.31 -19.91 3.11
CA THR A 109 -11.64 -21.28 2.74
C THR A 109 -10.43 -22.20 2.59
N PHE A 110 -10.60 -23.44 3.06
CA PHE A 110 -9.58 -24.46 3.05
C PHE A 110 -10.19 -25.86 3.20
N PHE A 111 -9.42 -26.89 2.85
CA PHE A 111 -9.82 -28.27 3.09
C PHE A 111 -9.48 -28.74 4.50
N VAL A 112 -10.29 -29.65 5.02
CA VAL A 112 -10.13 -30.28 6.33
C VAL A 112 -9.57 -31.69 6.14
N LYS A 113 -8.61 -32.09 7.00
CA LYS A 113 -8.05 -33.44 7.09
C LYS A 113 -8.90 -34.31 8.04
N ASP A 114 -9.21 -33.79 9.22
CA ASP A 114 -10.02 -34.45 10.24
C ASP A 114 -11.10 -33.50 10.75
N PHE A 115 -12.33 -33.71 10.29
CA PHE A 115 -13.46 -32.85 10.66
C PHE A 115 -13.85 -32.97 12.13
N LYS A 116 -13.68 -34.15 12.74
CA LYS A 116 -14.01 -34.33 14.16
C LYS A 116 -13.06 -33.52 15.02
N GLN A 117 -11.76 -33.63 14.75
CA GLN A 117 -10.74 -32.83 15.44
C GLN A 117 -10.93 -31.33 15.19
N PHE A 118 -11.27 -30.94 13.94
CA PHE A 118 -11.55 -29.55 13.60
C PHE A 118 -12.73 -28.97 14.40
N ARG A 119 -13.83 -29.73 14.51
CA ARG A 119 -15.00 -29.36 15.31
C ARG A 119 -14.65 -29.21 16.79
N GLU A 120 -13.91 -30.16 17.35
CA GLU A 120 -13.47 -30.12 18.75
C GLU A 120 -12.56 -28.90 19.01
N ALA A 121 -11.59 -28.62 18.14
CA ALA A 121 -10.73 -27.44 18.26
C ALA A 121 -11.52 -26.13 18.13
N SER A 122 -12.42 -26.05 17.14
CA SER A 122 -13.25 -24.86 16.92
C SER A 122 -14.19 -24.57 18.09
N SER A 123 -14.77 -25.62 18.71
CA SER A 123 -15.65 -25.46 19.87
C SER A 123 -14.94 -24.85 21.08
N LYS A 124 -13.66 -25.19 21.27
CA LYS A 124 -12.83 -24.62 22.33
C LYS A 124 -12.42 -23.16 22.04
N LEU A 125 -12.45 -22.73 20.78
CA LEU A 125 -12.25 -21.33 20.36
C LEU A 125 -13.53 -20.48 20.46
N GLY A 126 -14.53 -20.94 21.21
CA GLY A 126 -15.76 -20.19 21.48
C GLY A 126 -16.78 -20.19 20.33
N TYR A 127 -16.59 -20.99 19.28
CA TYR A 127 -17.64 -21.26 18.30
C TYR A 127 -18.61 -22.28 18.92
N GLY A 128 -19.83 -21.84 19.27
CA GLY A 128 -20.73 -22.49 20.25
C GLY A 128 -20.67 -24.03 20.38
N GLU A 129 -20.80 -24.52 21.62
CA GLU A 129 -20.42 -25.86 22.13
C GLU A 129 -20.72 -27.10 21.25
N GLN A 130 -21.67 -27.03 20.31
CA GLN A 130 -21.96 -28.14 19.39
C GLN A 130 -22.05 -27.75 17.91
N GLY A 131 -22.20 -26.46 17.56
CA GLY A 131 -22.67 -26.05 16.23
C GLY A 131 -24.01 -26.70 15.83
N GLU A 132 -24.64 -26.20 14.77
CA GLU A 132 -25.86 -26.77 14.21
C GLU A 132 -25.56 -27.54 12.92
N GLU A 133 -26.29 -28.63 12.68
CA GLU A 133 -26.27 -29.33 11.39
C GLU A 133 -27.53 -28.93 10.62
N LYS A 134 -27.36 -28.28 9.47
CA LYS A 134 -28.44 -27.76 8.64
C LYS A 134 -28.11 -27.95 7.16
N ASP A 135 -29.04 -28.51 6.41
CA ASP A 135 -28.92 -28.76 4.96
C ASP A 135 -27.63 -29.51 4.55
N GLY A 136 -27.11 -30.38 5.42
CA GLY A 136 -25.87 -31.13 5.20
C GLY A 136 -24.58 -30.37 5.55
N TYR A 137 -24.69 -29.17 6.10
CA TYR A 137 -23.59 -28.35 6.59
C TYR A 137 -23.56 -28.31 8.11
N TRP A 138 -22.37 -28.33 8.67
CA TRP A 138 -22.13 -27.95 10.05
C TRP A 138 -21.83 -26.46 10.12
N ILE A 139 -22.52 -25.76 11.02
CA ILE A 139 -22.44 -24.31 11.19
C ILE A 139 -22.12 -24.03 12.65
N ALA A 140 -21.11 -23.21 12.90
CA ALA A 140 -20.80 -22.76 14.24
C ALA A 140 -20.37 -21.30 14.20
N SER A 141 -20.89 -20.49 15.12
CA SER A 141 -20.63 -19.06 15.17
C SER A 141 -20.09 -18.67 16.54
N ASN A 142 -19.21 -17.67 16.55
CA ASN A 142 -18.87 -16.87 17.72
C ASN A 142 -19.29 -15.42 17.46
N ASN A 143 -18.86 -14.45 18.29
CA ASN A 143 -19.22 -13.05 18.11
C ASN A 143 -18.64 -12.43 16.84
N ASN A 144 -17.48 -12.88 16.38
CA ASN A 144 -16.72 -12.22 15.32
C ASN A 144 -16.93 -12.88 13.94
N SER A 145 -17.28 -14.16 13.92
CA SER A 145 -17.30 -14.95 12.69
C SER A 145 -18.19 -16.18 12.77
N THR A 146 -18.53 -16.69 11.59
CA THR A 146 -19.33 -17.89 11.39
C THR A 146 -18.57 -18.87 10.50
N ILE A 147 -18.44 -20.10 10.99
CA ILE A 147 -17.90 -21.24 10.26
C ILE A 147 -19.06 -21.99 9.62
N VAL A 148 -18.93 -22.32 8.35
CA VAL A 148 -19.79 -23.24 7.62
C VAL A 148 -18.90 -24.33 7.03
N SER A 149 -19.28 -25.60 7.17
CA SER A 149 -18.49 -26.73 6.66
C SER A 149 -19.35 -27.83 6.09
N ASN A 150 -18.93 -28.38 4.95
CA ASN A 150 -19.49 -29.62 4.39
C ASN A 150 -18.68 -30.86 4.83
N LYS A 151 -17.91 -30.75 5.93
CA LYS A 151 -17.02 -31.77 6.50
C LYS A 151 -15.74 -32.05 5.72
N LYS A 152 -15.65 -31.61 4.46
CA LYS A 152 -14.43 -31.72 3.63
C LYS A 152 -13.75 -30.37 3.44
N GLN A 153 -14.55 -29.31 3.32
CA GLN A 153 -14.14 -27.93 3.14
C GLN A 153 -14.82 -27.07 4.20
N VAL A 154 -14.13 -26.01 4.58
CA VAL A 154 -14.59 -25.01 5.54
C VAL A 154 -14.62 -23.66 4.86
N TRP A 155 -15.61 -22.86 5.21
CA TRP A 155 -15.75 -21.45 4.91
C TRP A 155 -15.93 -20.69 6.22
N ILE A 156 -15.11 -19.66 6.45
CA ILE A 156 -15.18 -18.81 7.64
C ILE A 156 -15.53 -17.39 7.17
N PHE A 157 -16.64 -16.86 7.67
CA PHE A 157 -17.17 -15.54 7.34
C PHE A 157 -17.01 -14.60 8.52
N SER A 158 -16.66 -13.33 8.26
CA SER A 158 -16.83 -12.28 9.27
C SER A 158 -18.33 -12.02 9.51
N ASN A 159 -18.75 -11.89 10.77
CA ASN A 159 -20.16 -11.65 11.11
C ASN A 159 -20.65 -10.23 10.77
N ASP A 160 -19.73 -9.29 10.54
CA ASP A 160 -20.04 -7.89 10.26
C ASP A 160 -20.51 -7.65 8.80
N MET A 161 -20.71 -8.71 8.01
CA MET A 161 -20.96 -8.64 6.56
C MET A 161 -22.34 -9.22 6.17
N GLY A 162 -23.04 -8.52 5.25
CA GLY A 162 -24.50 -8.52 5.11
C GLY A 162 -25.21 -9.76 4.55
N LEU A 163 -24.54 -10.90 4.33
CA LEU A 163 -25.17 -12.13 3.85
C LEU A 163 -25.18 -13.24 4.90
N ALA A 164 -26.28 -14.01 4.95
CA ALA A 164 -26.36 -15.21 5.78
C ALA A 164 -25.29 -16.24 5.32
N PRO A 165 -24.33 -16.64 6.17
CA PRO A 165 -23.18 -17.46 5.79
C PRO A 165 -23.51 -18.77 5.08
N LEU A 166 -24.57 -19.47 5.52
CA LEU A 166 -25.01 -20.73 4.89
C LEU A 166 -25.50 -20.51 3.45
N GLU A 167 -26.26 -19.46 3.21
CA GLU A 167 -26.80 -19.14 1.88
C GLU A 167 -25.68 -18.71 0.93
N ALA A 168 -24.65 -18.02 1.44
CA ALA A 168 -23.44 -17.73 0.68
C ALA A 168 -22.71 -19.02 0.29
N VAL A 169 -22.48 -19.96 1.22
CA VAL A 169 -21.82 -21.24 0.90
C VAL A 169 -22.60 -22.07 -0.11
N LYS A 170 -23.93 -22.12 -0.01
CA LYS A 170 -24.77 -22.83 -0.99
C LYS A 170 -24.54 -22.29 -2.40
N LYS A 171 -24.51 -20.96 -2.54
CA LYS A 171 -24.16 -20.31 -3.82
C LYS A 171 -22.76 -20.71 -4.27
N TYR A 172 -21.78 -20.69 -3.36
CA TYR A 172 -20.37 -21.02 -3.67
C TYR A 172 -20.16 -22.45 -4.19
N VAL A 173 -20.85 -23.44 -3.62
CA VAL A 173 -20.72 -24.84 -4.07
C VAL A 173 -21.48 -25.14 -5.36
N GLU A 174 -22.45 -24.29 -5.71
CA GLU A 174 -23.27 -24.40 -6.92
C GLU A 174 -22.73 -23.54 -8.09
N ILE A 175 -21.59 -22.87 -7.90
CA ILE A 175 -20.94 -22.08 -8.95
C ILE A 175 -20.67 -22.98 -10.15
N LYS A 176 -21.17 -22.55 -11.31
CA LYS A 176 -20.92 -23.25 -12.57
C LYS A 176 -19.45 -23.10 -12.98
N PRO A 177 -18.85 -24.09 -13.66
CA PRO A 177 -17.44 -24.05 -14.06
C PRO A 177 -17.01 -22.75 -14.76
N GLU A 178 -17.88 -22.15 -15.57
CA GLU A 178 -17.65 -20.89 -16.28
C GLU A 178 -17.55 -19.65 -15.37
N ASN A 179 -18.13 -19.70 -14.18
CA ASN A 179 -18.27 -18.57 -13.25
C ASN A 179 -17.42 -18.70 -11.98
N ASN A 180 -16.52 -19.69 -11.91
CA ASN A 180 -15.62 -19.83 -10.76
C ASN A 180 -14.27 -19.17 -11.02
N ALA A 181 -13.53 -18.91 -9.94
CA ALA A 181 -12.27 -18.18 -10.01
C ALA A 181 -11.18 -18.87 -10.84
N ASN A 182 -11.29 -20.17 -11.18
CA ASN A 182 -10.32 -20.80 -12.09
C ASN A 182 -10.37 -20.24 -13.52
N THR A 183 -11.45 -19.58 -13.91
CA THR A 183 -11.57 -18.98 -15.25
C THR A 183 -10.95 -17.58 -15.33
N ILE A 184 -10.57 -17.00 -14.19
CA ILE A 184 -9.85 -15.72 -14.15
C ILE A 184 -8.48 -15.92 -14.84
N PRO A 185 -8.15 -15.13 -15.87
CA PRO A 185 -6.86 -15.22 -16.53
C PRO A 185 -5.70 -15.07 -15.54
N HIS A 186 -4.68 -15.92 -15.69
CA HIS A 186 -3.46 -15.92 -14.86
C HIS A 186 -3.68 -16.14 -13.35
N ILE A 187 -4.89 -16.48 -12.89
CA ILE A 187 -5.17 -16.74 -11.47
C ILE A 187 -4.28 -17.84 -10.88
N SER A 188 -3.75 -18.74 -11.71
CA SER A 188 -2.82 -19.78 -11.26
C SER A 188 -1.51 -19.23 -10.69
N ASP A 189 -1.14 -18.02 -11.08
CA ASP A 189 0.12 -17.41 -10.67
C ASP A 189 0.12 -17.10 -9.17
N ILE A 190 -1.04 -16.80 -8.56
CA ILE A 190 -1.12 -16.47 -7.13
C ILE A 190 -0.68 -17.63 -6.22
N TYR A 191 -0.74 -18.87 -6.72
CA TYR A 191 -0.27 -20.06 -6.01
C TYR A 191 0.98 -20.70 -6.62
N ALA A 192 1.71 -19.96 -7.47
CA ALA A 192 3.00 -20.40 -8.01
C ALA A 192 4.19 -20.16 -7.06
N LYS A 193 4.00 -19.32 -6.03
CA LYS A 193 5.02 -18.92 -5.03
C LYS A 193 4.50 -19.22 -3.61
N ASP A 194 5.12 -18.62 -2.59
CA ASP A 194 4.75 -18.88 -1.19
C ASP A 194 3.40 -18.26 -0.82
N ALA A 195 3.10 -17.09 -1.41
CA ALA A 195 1.81 -16.41 -1.29
C ALA A 195 1.52 -15.59 -2.54
N GLY A 196 0.27 -15.20 -2.73
CA GLY A 196 -0.11 -14.31 -3.81
C GLY A 196 -1.52 -13.77 -3.66
N MET A 197 -1.86 -12.79 -4.49
CA MET A 197 -3.17 -12.19 -4.53
C MET A 197 -3.55 -11.77 -5.94
N TYR A 198 -4.85 -11.83 -6.21
CA TYR A 198 -5.52 -11.22 -7.33
C TYR A 198 -6.43 -10.10 -6.83
N MET A 199 -6.44 -8.96 -7.52
CA MET A 199 -7.30 -7.83 -7.24
C MET A 199 -8.01 -7.35 -8.50
N ASN A 200 -9.33 -7.17 -8.38
CA ASN A 200 -10.19 -6.61 -9.41
C ASN A 200 -10.56 -5.16 -9.04
N TYR A 201 -9.79 -4.20 -9.56
CA TYR A 201 -9.94 -2.79 -9.19
C TYR A 201 -11.27 -2.18 -9.63
N ALA A 202 -11.85 -2.59 -10.77
CA ALA A 202 -13.19 -2.16 -11.20
C ALA A 202 -14.21 -2.26 -10.08
N LEU A 203 -14.28 -3.47 -9.50
CA LEU A 203 -15.28 -3.76 -8.51
C LEU A 203 -14.93 -3.15 -7.13
N ILE A 204 -13.66 -2.80 -6.88
CA ILE A 204 -13.25 -2.05 -5.69
C ILE A 204 -13.65 -0.57 -5.80
N THR A 205 -13.44 0.06 -6.96
CA THR A 205 -13.73 1.48 -7.15
C THR A 205 -15.21 1.82 -7.19
N ASP A 206 -16.05 0.86 -7.59
CA ASP A 206 -17.52 1.00 -7.56
C ASP A 206 -18.09 0.87 -6.13
N LEU A 207 -17.24 0.58 -5.14
CA LEU A 207 -17.58 0.65 -3.72
C LEU A 207 -17.14 2.01 -3.17
N GLU A 208 -18.05 2.99 -3.21
CA GLU A 208 -17.86 4.36 -2.70
C GLU A 208 -17.32 4.41 -1.25
N GLU A 209 -17.50 3.34 -0.47
CA GLU A 209 -17.09 3.25 0.94
C GLU A 209 -15.59 2.98 1.19
N LEU A 210 -14.81 2.48 0.22
CA LEU A 210 -13.35 2.34 0.41
C LEU A 210 -12.58 3.65 0.24
N ARG A 211 -13.23 4.70 -0.32
CA ARG A 211 -12.71 6.09 -0.28
C ARG A 211 -12.73 6.68 1.14
N GLY A 212 -13.37 6.01 2.11
CA GLY A 212 -13.29 6.33 3.54
C GLY A 212 -11.92 6.06 4.17
N LEU A 213 -11.01 5.33 3.49
CA LEU A 213 -9.58 5.33 3.80
C LEU A 213 -8.93 6.55 3.11
N ASN A 214 -9.39 7.73 3.51
CA ASN A 214 -8.97 9.01 2.99
C ASN A 214 -7.58 9.32 3.54
N PHE A 215 -6.53 9.19 2.72
CA PHE A 215 -5.19 9.75 3.00
C PHE A 215 -5.15 11.29 2.90
N ASN A 216 -6.32 11.96 2.93
CA ASN A 216 -6.49 13.41 2.95
C ASN A 216 -7.34 13.85 4.16
N HIS A 217 -6.86 13.53 5.37
CA HIS A 217 -7.28 14.25 6.58
C HIS A 217 -6.06 14.71 7.36
N ASN A 218 -5.23 15.52 6.71
CA ASN A 218 -4.32 16.45 7.38
C ASN A 218 -4.61 17.84 6.82
N TYR A 219 -5.65 18.48 7.37
CA TYR A 219 -5.72 19.93 7.46
C TYR A 219 -6.23 20.29 8.86
N ALA A 220 -5.27 20.70 9.69
CA ALA A 220 -5.44 21.51 10.89
C ALA A 220 -6.71 21.27 11.73
N ALA A 221 -6.70 20.22 12.55
CA ALA A 221 -7.41 20.25 13.83
C ALA A 221 -6.53 21.00 14.85
N ASP A 222 -6.41 22.32 14.67
CA ASP A 222 -5.90 23.25 15.67
C ASP A 222 -6.48 24.63 15.39
N GLN A 223 -7.76 24.77 15.70
CA GLN A 223 -8.34 25.96 16.32
C GLN A 223 -9.75 25.63 16.80
N ASP A 224 -10.03 26.01 18.03
CA ASP A 224 -11.32 25.92 18.72
C ASP A 224 -12.48 26.43 17.84
N ILE A 225 -13.15 25.53 17.12
CA ILE A 225 -14.50 25.77 16.64
C ILE A 225 -15.43 25.13 17.67
N ASP A 226 -15.97 25.98 18.54
CA ASP A 226 -17.03 25.62 19.49
C ASP A 226 -18.29 25.29 18.68
N TRP A 227 -18.56 24.00 18.49
CA TRP A 227 -19.72 23.47 17.75
C TRP A 227 -21.06 23.68 18.49
N ARG A 228 -21.18 24.71 19.32
CA ARG A 228 -22.39 24.99 20.11
C ARG A 228 -23.33 26.03 19.53
N ASP A 229 -22.93 26.74 18.47
CA ASP A 229 -23.74 27.85 17.94
C ASP A 229 -24.45 27.55 16.60
N TRP A 230 -24.28 26.35 16.01
CA TRP A 230 -24.93 26.01 14.73
C TRP A 230 -26.46 25.90 14.84
N GLU A 231 -26.99 25.50 16.00
CA GLU A 231 -28.44 25.45 16.23
C GLU A 231 -29.06 26.83 16.52
N GLU A 232 -28.31 27.79 17.10
CA GLU A 232 -28.81 29.14 17.34
C GLU A 232 -28.83 29.99 16.05
N ASP A 233 -27.86 29.79 15.14
CA ASP A 233 -27.83 30.49 13.85
C ASP A 233 -28.94 30.02 12.88
N LEU A 234 -29.34 28.75 12.94
CA LEU A 234 -30.47 28.22 12.17
C LEU A 234 -31.83 28.76 12.67
N GLU A 235 -31.97 29.01 13.98
CA GLU A 235 -33.17 29.67 14.53
C GLU A 235 -33.24 31.16 14.17
N GLU A 236 -32.11 31.86 14.03
CA GLU A 236 -32.09 33.25 13.55
C GLU A 236 -32.41 33.37 12.05
N LEU A 237 -31.90 32.47 11.20
CA LEU A 237 -32.21 32.46 9.76
C LEU A 237 -33.68 32.13 9.47
N SER A 238 -34.36 31.38 10.34
CA SER A 238 -35.80 31.11 10.24
C SER A 238 -36.69 32.34 10.54
N LYS A 239 -36.14 33.39 11.17
CA LYS A 239 -36.87 34.63 11.51
C LYS A 239 -36.83 35.68 10.39
N GLU A 240 -35.94 35.55 9.41
CA GLU A 240 -35.81 36.52 8.31
C GLU A 240 -36.64 36.21 7.06
N GLY A 241 -37.51 35.20 7.10
CA GLY A 241 -38.52 35.01 6.06
C GLY A 241 -37.94 34.69 4.68
N VAL A 242 -36.85 33.91 4.64
CA VAL A 242 -36.35 33.32 3.40
C VAL A 242 -37.26 32.15 3.04
N GLU A 243 -37.94 32.23 1.89
CA GLU A 243 -38.80 31.15 1.41
C GLU A 243 -37.97 29.89 1.18
N GLN A 244 -38.53 28.76 1.58
CA GLN A 244 -37.92 27.43 1.59
C GLN A 244 -37.42 26.95 0.21
N ASP A 245 -37.85 27.62 -0.86
CA ASP A 245 -37.49 27.33 -2.25
C ASP A 245 -36.12 27.91 -2.67
N GLU A 246 -35.56 28.88 -1.93
CA GLU A 246 -34.20 29.41 -2.20
C GLU A 246 -33.09 28.60 -1.50
N VAL A 247 -33.43 27.76 -0.51
CA VAL A 247 -32.46 26.87 0.15
C VAL A 247 -32.22 25.61 -0.71
N GLU A 248 -33.24 25.10 -1.41
CA GLU A 248 -33.06 24.00 -2.38
C GLU A 248 -32.26 24.43 -3.63
N ALA A 249 -32.29 25.71 -4.01
CA ALA A 249 -31.49 26.23 -5.12
C ALA A 249 -29.99 26.42 -4.79
N ILE A 250 -29.65 26.61 -3.51
CA ILE A 250 -28.26 26.72 -3.04
C ILE A 250 -27.65 25.33 -2.77
N GLU A 251 -28.47 24.32 -2.47
CA GLU A 251 -28.02 22.93 -2.39
C GLU A 251 -27.75 22.30 -3.78
N GLU A 252 -28.38 22.78 -4.86
CA GLU A 252 -28.09 22.32 -6.23
C GLU A 252 -26.84 22.96 -6.88
N GLU A 253 -26.34 24.09 -6.37
CA GLU A 253 -25.11 24.77 -6.86
C GLU A 253 -23.99 24.87 -5.81
N ALA A 254 -23.98 24.00 -4.80
CA ALA A 254 -22.68 23.59 -4.25
C ALA A 254 -21.83 23.11 -5.44
N PRO A 255 -20.51 23.37 -5.51
CA PRO A 255 -19.65 22.80 -6.55
C PRO A 255 -19.69 21.27 -6.41
N GLN A 256 -20.71 20.70 -7.04
CA GLN A 256 -21.02 19.29 -7.14
C GLN A 256 -19.72 18.68 -7.58
N THR A 257 -19.15 17.80 -6.74
CA THR A 257 -18.61 16.49 -7.15
C THR A 257 -18.36 16.37 -8.65
N MET A 258 -17.50 17.25 -9.19
CA MET A 258 -17.34 17.40 -10.61
C MET A 258 -16.37 16.31 -11.01
N ASP A 259 -16.96 15.13 -11.18
CA ASP A 259 -16.45 13.87 -11.67
C ASP A 259 -14.92 13.83 -11.61
N LEU A 260 -14.35 13.53 -10.44
CA LEU A 260 -12.91 13.34 -10.27
C LEU A 260 -12.35 12.36 -11.33
N GLU A 261 -13.20 11.46 -11.85
CA GLU A 261 -12.91 10.55 -12.97
C GLU A 261 -12.82 11.26 -14.34
N LYS A 262 -13.52 12.37 -14.58
CA LYS A 262 -13.30 13.26 -15.74
C LYS A 262 -12.03 14.09 -15.59
N ALA A 263 -11.70 14.53 -14.38
CA ALA A 263 -10.48 15.30 -14.10
C ALA A 263 -9.21 14.43 -14.11
N LEU A 264 -9.33 13.15 -13.72
CA LEU A 264 -8.24 12.16 -13.68
C LEU A 264 -8.67 10.90 -14.44
N PRO A 265 -8.57 10.89 -15.78
CA PRO A 265 -8.91 9.72 -16.59
C PRO A 265 -8.09 8.46 -16.23
N MET A 266 -6.97 8.62 -15.53
CA MET A 266 -6.19 7.53 -14.91
C MET A 266 -6.98 6.73 -13.86
N LEU A 267 -8.02 7.30 -13.24
CA LEU A 267 -8.90 6.59 -12.30
C LEU A 267 -9.84 5.64 -13.03
N LYS A 268 -10.27 5.99 -14.24
CA LYS A 268 -11.08 5.11 -15.09
C LYS A 268 -10.29 3.87 -15.53
N GLU A 269 -8.99 4.02 -15.76
CA GLU A 269 -8.10 2.89 -16.07
C GLU A 269 -8.02 1.86 -14.97
N GLN A 270 -8.07 2.28 -13.71
CA GLN A 270 -8.09 1.35 -12.59
C GLN A 270 -9.25 0.36 -12.71
N LYS A 271 -10.39 0.77 -13.30
CA LYS A 271 -11.51 -0.14 -13.53
C LYS A 271 -11.18 -1.28 -14.50
N ASP A 272 -10.35 -1.02 -15.48
CA ASP A 272 -9.95 -2.02 -16.47
C ASP A 272 -8.77 -2.89 -16.02
N MET A 273 -8.13 -2.56 -14.89
CA MET A 273 -6.96 -3.30 -14.40
C MET A 273 -7.32 -4.51 -13.54
N ARG A 274 -6.55 -5.57 -13.72
CA ARG A 274 -6.45 -6.74 -12.85
C ARG A 274 -5.02 -6.85 -12.36
N VAL A 275 -4.85 -6.94 -11.04
CA VAL A 275 -3.52 -7.02 -10.44
C VAL A 275 -3.30 -8.42 -9.92
N ILE A 276 -2.17 -9.00 -10.29
CA ILE A 276 -1.67 -10.24 -9.72
C ILE A 276 -0.34 -9.92 -9.05
N ALA A 277 -0.28 -10.13 -7.74
CA ALA A 277 0.95 -10.01 -6.97
C ALA A 277 1.31 -11.36 -6.37
N THR A 278 2.58 -11.74 -6.46
CA THR A 278 3.11 -12.98 -5.88
C THR A 278 4.28 -12.65 -4.97
N ILE A 279 4.44 -13.40 -3.88
CA ILE A 279 5.47 -13.17 -2.87
C ILE A 279 6.26 -14.45 -2.64
N SER A 280 7.57 -14.33 -2.58
CA SER A 280 8.50 -15.39 -2.19
C SER A 280 9.42 -14.95 -1.06
N PHE A 281 9.62 -15.84 -0.10
CA PHE A 281 10.51 -15.70 1.05
C PHE A 281 11.73 -16.61 0.86
N GLU A 282 12.89 -15.99 0.65
CA GLU A 282 14.18 -16.64 0.49
C GLU A 282 15.07 -16.41 1.71
N LYS A 283 16.26 -17.04 1.72
CA LYS A 283 17.17 -17.00 2.88
C LYS A 283 17.42 -15.59 3.43
N LYS A 284 17.62 -14.62 2.55
CA LYS A 284 17.98 -13.22 2.87
C LYS A 284 17.10 -12.20 2.13
N GLU A 285 16.03 -12.64 1.48
CA GLU A 285 15.29 -11.80 0.54
C GLU A 285 13.80 -12.09 0.61
N ILE A 286 12.98 -11.03 0.69
CA ILE A 286 11.56 -11.07 0.31
C ILE A 286 11.47 -10.47 -1.08
N ARG A 287 10.85 -11.19 -2.01
CA ARG A 287 10.62 -10.73 -3.37
C ARG A 287 9.14 -10.78 -3.69
N SER A 288 8.62 -9.67 -4.18
CA SER A 288 7.26 -9.57 -4.72
C SER A 288 7.32 -9.24 -6.20
N GLU A 289 6.55 -9.95 -7.01
CA GLU A 289 6.34 -9.68 -8.44
C GLU A 289 4.90 -9.25 -8.63
N ILE A 290 4.69 -8.07 -9.21
CA ILE A 290 3.37 -7.46 -9.44
C ILE A 290 3.18 -7.34 -10.94
N LYS A 291 2.10 -7.91 -11.46
CA LYS A 291 1.72 -7.88 -12.87
C LYS A 291 0.33 -7.29 -13.05
N LEU A 292 0.19 -6.48 -14.08
CA LEU A 292 -1.06 -5.82 -14.46
C LEU A 292 -1.61 -6.46 -15.73
N TYR A 293 -2.89 -6.80 -15.72
CA TYR A 293 -3.61 -7.38 -16.85
C TYR A 293 -4.92 -6.65 -17.11
N ASP A 294 -5.39 -6.68 -18.35
CA ASP A 294 -6.75 -6.27 -18.71
C ASP A 294 -7.77 -7.38 -18.35
N PRO A 295 -9.09 -7.16 -18.50
CA PRO A 295 -10.10 -8.16 -18.18
C PRO A 295 -10.04 -9.42 -19.06
N GLU A 296 -9.39 -9.33 -20.23
CA GLU A 296 -9.18 -10.46 -21.15
C GLU A 296 -7.90 -11.26 -20.82
N GLY A 297 -7.09 -10.79 -19.88
CA GLY A 297 -5.83 -11.41 -19.47
C GLY A 297 -4.61 -11.00 -20.30
N LYS A 298 -4.67 -9.93 -21.09
CA LYS A 298 -3.49 -9.40 -21.79
C LYS A 298 -2.73 -8.43 -20.87
N PRO A 299 -1.39 -8.33 -20.98
CA PRO A 299 -0.62 -7.37 -20.20
C PRO A 299 -1.16 -5.94 -20.34
N TYR A 300 -1.50 -5.33 -19.21
CA TYR A 300 -2.13 -4.01 -19.20
C TYR A 300 -1.08 -2.91 -19.33
N THR A 301 -1.14 -2.14 -20.40
CA THR A 301 -0.29 -0.96 -20.56
C THR A 301 -1.16 0.28 -20.48
N SER A 302 -0.95 1.08 -19.43
CA SER A 302 -1.64 2.36 -19.29
C SER A 302 -1.26 3.29 -20.45
N PRO A 303 -2.20 3.91 -21.17
CA PRO A 303 -1.89 4.96 -22.12
C PRO A 303 -1.33 6.25 -21.46
N PHE A 304 -1.33 6.38 -20.14
CA PHE A 304 -0.63 7.47 -19.41
C PHE A 304 0.83 7.14 -19.09
N MET A 305 1.28 5.92 -19.36
CA MET A 305 2.69 5.56 -19.24
C MET A 305 3.57 6.44 -20.13
N SER A 306 4.78 6.67 -19.63
CA SER A 306 5.79 7.35 -20.43
C SER A 306 6.38 6.43 -21.49
N ASP A 307 6.65 7.00 -22.67
CA ASP A 307 7.58 6.42 -23.63
C ASP A 307 9.05 6.69 -23.24
N VAL A 308 9.27 7.56 -22.26
CA VAL A 308 10.58 7.91 -21.72
C VAL A 308 10.98 6.89 -20.67
N LYS A 309 12.28 6.58 -20.65
CA LYS A 309 12.91 5.69 -19.67
C LYS A 309 13.92 6.48 -18.87
N VAL A 310 14.16 6.04 -17.65
CA VAL A 310 15.17 6.61 -16.76
C VAL A 310 16.54 6.57 -17.43
N THR A 311 17.18 7.73 -17.52
CA THR A 311 18.46 7.93 -18.18
C THR A 311 19.63 7.84 -17.19
N LYS A 312 20.84 7.61 -17.74
CA LYS A 312 22.07 7.72 -16.96
C LYS A 312 22.32 9.14 -16.48
N GLU A 313 21.95 10.13 -17.28
CA GLU A 313 22.18 11.54 -16.97
C GLU A 313 21.42 11.96 -15.70
N LEU A 314 20.14 11.57 -15.58
CA LEU A 314 19.35 11.80 -14.37
C LEU A 314 20.04 11.25 -13.11
N LEU A 315 20.45 9.98 -13.14
CA LEU A 315 21.04 9.30 -11.99
C LEU A 315 22.46 9.80 -11.65
N ALA A 316 23.20 10.32 -12.63
CA ALA A 316 24.54 10.87 -12.42
C ALA A 316 24.56 12.13 -11.54
N ASN A 317 23.42 12.82 -11.42
CA ASN A 317 23.27 14.04 -10.63
C ASN A 317 23.10 13.76 -9.12
N PHE A 318 22.78 12.52 -8.73
CA PHE A 318 22.68 12.13 -7.33
C PHE A 318 24.00 11.61 -6.79
N PRO A 319 24.33 11.92 -5.52
CA PRO A 319 25.54 11.40 -4.90
C PRO A 319 25.40 9.89 -4.63
N LYS A 320 26.53 9.18 -4.58
CA LYS A 320 26.58 7.75 -4.30
C LYS A 320 26.02 7.35 -2.94
N ASP A 321 26.18 8.21 -1.94
CA ASP A 321 25.73 8.01 -0.55
C ASP A 321 24.27 8.45 -0.33
N VAL A 322 23.47 8.51 -1.40
CA VAL A 322 22.04 8.76 -1.31
C VAL A 322 21.36 7.63 -0.51
N ALA A 323 20.61 8.00 0.52
CA ALA A 323 19.92 7.04 1.39
C ALA A 323 18.61 6.53 0.75
N LEU A 324 17.92 7.40 0.01
CA LEU A 324 16.71 7.06 -0.72
C LEU A 324 16.73 7.75 -2.08
N ILE A 325 16.41 7.03 -3.14
CA ILE A 325 16.15 7.61 -4.46
C ILE A 325 14.89 7.02 -5.07
N ALA A 326 13.97 7.88 -5.49
CA ALA A 326 12.79 7.54 -6.25
C ALA A 326 12.91 8.17 -7.64
N VAL A 327 12.69 7.38 -8.68
CA VAL A 327 12.69 7.82 -10.08
C VAL A 327 11.40 7.39 -10.75
N SER A 328 10.87 8.26 -11.59
CA SER A 328 9.67 7.99 -12.37
C SER A 328 9.78 8.63 -13.73
N SER A 329 9.22 7.96 -14.74
CA SER A 329 9.00 8.52 -16.05
C SER A 329 7.50 8.75 -16.25
N LEU A 330 7.10 10.00 -16.45
CA LEU A 330 5.74 10.43 -16.74
C LEU A 330 5.56 10.62 -18.25
N GLY A 331 4.45 10.13 -18.80
CA GLY A 331 4.08 10.35 -20.19
C GLY A 331 3.47 11.73 -20.41
N GLU A 332 3.48 12.22 -21.64
CA GLU A 332 2.86 13.52 -21.98
C GLU A 332 1.38 13.55 -21.61
N LYS A 333 0.66 12.45 -21.86
CA LYS A 333 -0.75 12.34 -21.47
C LYS A 333 -0.97 12.43 -19.97
N ALA A 334 -0.04 11.92 -19.15
CA ALA A 334 -0.12 12.03 -17.70
C ALA A 334 0.07 13.49 -17.27
N LEU A 335 1.06 14.18 -17.85
CA LEU A 335 1.30 15.59 -17.61
C LEU A 335 0.11 16.46 -18.05
N ASP A 336 -0.53 16.13 -19.17
CA ASP A 336 -1.74 16.79 -19.66
C ASP A 336 -2.93 16.58 -18.72
N ALA A 337 -3.11 15.35 -18.20
CA ALA A 337 -4.14 15.05 -17.21
C ALA A 337 -3.92 15.83 -15.90
N VAL A 338 -2.67 15.91 -15.42
CA VAL A 338 -2.32 16.72 -14.23
C VAL A 338 -2.59 18.20 -14.50
N CYS A 339 -2.26 18.72 -15.69
CA CYS A 339 -2.60 20.10 -16.07
C CYS A 339 -4.11 20.37 -16.02
N GLN A 340 -4.91 19.43 -16.53
CA GLN A 340 -6.36 19.55 -16.54
C GLN A 340 -6.92 19.51 -15.10
N ALA A 341 -6.46 18.57 -14.28
CA ALA A 341 -6.86 18.48 -12.88
C ALA A 341 -6.54 19.76 -12.11
N LEU A 342 -5.33 20.32 -12.27
CA LEU A 342 -4.94 21.57 -11.62
C LEU A 342 -5.82 22.75 -12.05
N ALA A 343 -6.12 22.87 -13.33
CA ALA A 343 -7.02 23.93 -13.81
C ALA A 343 -8.42 23.87 -13.17
N LEU A 344 -8.84 22.68 -12.70
CA LEU A 344 -10.12 22.46 -12.03
C LEU A 344 -10.05 22.68 -10.52
N THR A 345 -8.89 22.50 -9.89
CA THR A 345 -8.72 22.55 -8.43
C THR A 345 -8.02 23.82 -7.91
N SER A 346 -7.44 24.64 -8.79
CA SER A 346 -6.75 25.86 -8.37
C SER A 346 -7.70 26.92 -7.81
N ALA A 347 -7.24 27.67 -6.81
CA ALA A 347 -8.00 28.75 -6.20
C ALA A 347 -8.15 29.98 -7.12
N SER A 348 -7.33 30.09 -8.18
CA SER A 348 -7.41 31.16 -9.17
C SER A 348 -6.96 30.75 -10.58
N GLU A 349 -7.49 31.43 -11.60
CA GLU A 349 -7.07 31.24 -13.00
C GLU A 349 -5.58 31.55 -13.22
N SER A 350 -5.04 32.52 -12.48
CA SER A 350 -3.62 32.91 -12.56
C SER A 350 -2.70 31.79 -12.06
N GLU A 351 -3.06 31.17 -10.93
CA GLU A 351 -2.31 30.05 -10.35
C GLU A 351 -2.39 28.81 -11.26
N ALA A 352 -3.58 28.48 -11.76
CA ALA A 352 -3.78 27.40 -12.73
C ALA A 352 -2.92 27.60 -13.99
N LEU A 353 -2.90 28.83 -14.53
CA LEU A 353 -2.12 29.16 -15.72
C LEU A 353 -0.62 29.01 -15.48
N LEU A 354 -0.11 29.45 -14.32
CA LEU A 354 1.29 29.33 -13.95
C LEU A 354 1.70 27.87 -13.74
N ALA A 355 0.88 27.08 -13.01
CA ALA A 355 1.13 25.66 -12.82
C ALA A 355 1.14 24.90 -14.16
N LYS A 356 0.22 25.22 -15.07
CA LYS A 356 0.21 24.69 -16.44
C LYS A 356 1.47 25.08 -17.22
N GLN A 357 1.94 26.31 -17.09
CA GLN A 357 3.18 26.76 -17.73
C GLN A 357 4.41 26.00 -17.23
N VAL A 358 4.45 25.60 -15.96
CA VAL A 358 5.49 24.72 -15.41
C VAL A 358 5.36 23.31 -15.98
N ILE A 359 4.18 22.70 -15.89
CA ILE A 359 3.98 21.29 -16.25
C ILE A 359 4.16 21.02 -17.75
N CYS A 360 3.64 21.88 -18.63
CA CYS A 360 3.81 21.71 -20.08
C CYS A 360 5.27 21.76 -20.54
N ARG A 361 6.19 22.25 -19.70
CA ARG A 361 7.63 22.31 -19.96
C ARG A 361 8.41 21.15 -19.36
N LEU A 362 7.76 20.23 -18.65
CA LEU A 362 8.40 19.01 -18.16
C LEU A 362 8.67 18.02 -19.30
N GLY A 363 9.82 17.35 -19.24
CA GLY A 363 10.29 16.37 -20.23
C GLY A 363 9.85 14.93 -19.96
N GLY A 364 9.34 14.65 -18.75
CA GLY A 364 8.79 13.34 -18.37
C GLY A 364 9.62 12.61 -17.32
N GLU A 365 10.94 12.74 -17.29
CA GLU A 365 11.73 12.16 -16.19
C GLU A 365 11.69 13.03 -14.93
N ILE A 366 11.40 12.41 -13.79
CA ILE A 366 11.46 13.06 -12.48
C ILE A 366 12.20 12.13 -11.50
N ALA A 367 13.03 12.70 -10.65
CA ALA A 367 13.67 11.99 -9.56
C ALA A 367 13.67 12.81 -8.27
N GLY A 368 13.55 12.11 -7.15
CA GLY A 368 13.77 12.65 -5.82
C GLY A 368 14.82 11.81 -5.10
N GLY A 369 15.80 12.47 -4.49
CA GLY A 369 16.83 11.82 -3.69
C GLY A 369 16.90 12.45 -2.31
N VAL A 370 17.11 11.63 -1.28
CA VAL A 370 17.27 12.06 0.11
C VAL A 370 18.58 11.49 0.66
N LYS A 371 19.36 12.37 1.28
CA LYS A 371 20.52 12.02 2.08
C LYS A 371 20.19 12.28 3.55
N LEU A 372 20.32 11.23 4.35
CA LEU A 372 20.08 11.32 5.79
C LEU A 372 21.35 11.78 6.51
N PRO A 373 21.22 12.51 7.64
CA PRO A 373 22.34 12.82 8.51
C PRO A 373 23.07 11.56 8.94
N SER A 374 24.40 11.63 9.11
CA SER A 374 25.24 10.48 9.46
C SER A 374 25.02 9.94 10.88
N SER A 375 24.30 10.68 11.73
CA SER A 375 24.03 10.30 13.12
C SER A 375 22.61 10.68 13.51
N ILE A 376 21.96 9.82 14.30
CA ILE A 376 20.66 10.08 14.92
C ILE A 376 20.75 11.20 15.95
N MET A 377 21.92 11.44 16.53
CA MET A 377 22.16 12.60 17.42
C MET A 377 22.12 13.94 16.68
N ASP A 378 22.30 13.91 15.36
CA ASP A 378 22.32 15.10 14.51
C ASP A 378 21.00 15.27 13.73
N TRP A 379 19.93 14.55 14.11
CA TRP A 379 18.63 14.65 13.44
C TRP A 379 17.91 15.99 13.64
N ASP A 380 18.42 16.84 14.52
CA ASP A 380 18.05 18.26 14.56
C ASP A 380 18.49 18.99 13.28
N SER A 381 19.39 18.41 12.46
CA SER A 381 19.69 18.89 11.11
C SER A 381 18.75 18.24 10.08
N ALA A 382 18.03 19.08 9.34
CA ALA A 382 17.09 18.65 8.32
C ALA A 382 17.77 17.74 7.26
N PRO A 383 17.12 16.64 6.82
CA PRO A 383 17.68 15.77 5.79
C PRO A 383 17.89 16.56 4.50
N GLU A 384 19.02 16.32 3.81
CA GLU A 384 19.25 16.94 2.51
C GLU A 384 18.43 16.23 1.45
N TYR A 385 17.58 16.95 0.72
CA TYR A 385 16.82 16.40 -0.39
C TYR A 385 17.17 17.11 -1.70
N MET A 386 16.97 16.42 -2.81
CA MET A 386 17.06 16.98 -4.16
C MET A 386 15.97 16.40 -5.03
N LEU A 387 15.21 17.27 -5.66
CA LEU A 387 14.28 16.95 -6.73
C LEU A 387 14.91 17.37 -8.05
N LEU A 388 14.77 16.53 -9.08
CA LEU A 388 15.16 16.81 -10.45
C LEU A 388 13.96 16.53 -11.34
N ALA A 389 13.64 17.49 -12.20
CA ALA A 389 12.62 17.33 -13.22
C ALA A 389 13.23 17.67 -14.58
N GLN A 390 13.12 16.75 -15.53
CA GLN A 390 13.57 16.98 -16.89
C GLN A 390 12.77 18.13 -17.48
N SER A 391 13.44 18.96 -18.26
CA SER A 391 12.84 20.11 -18.91
C SER A 391 12.98 20.03 -20.42
N LYS A 392 11.90 20.39 -21.11
CA LYS A 392 11.91 20.70 -22.54
C LYS A 392 12.61 22.04 -22.82
N ASN A 393 12.59 22.96 -21.84
CA ASN A 393 13.25 24.27 -21.89
C ASN A 393 13.56 24.74 -20.46
N SER A 394 14.76 24.44 -19.97
CA SER A 394 15.12 24.65 -18.56
C SER A 394 15.12 26.11 -18.13
N ALA A 395 15.45 27.04 -19.04
CA ALA A 395 15.48 28.47 -18.73
C ALA A 395 14.07 29.03 -18.50
N GLU A 396 13.12 28.69 -19.37
CA GLU A 396 11.72 29.10 -19.18
C GLU A 396 11.06 28.37 -18.02
N LEU A 397 11.31 27.06 -17.87
CA LEU A 397 10.77 26.29 -16.74
C LEU A 397 11.23 26.89 -15.41
N LEU A 398 12.51 27.25 -15.30
CA LEU A 398 13.06 27.85 -14.09
C LEU A 398 12.40 29.21 -13.77
N LEU A 399 12.14 30.05 -14.77
CA LEU A 399 11.46 31.34 -14.59
C LEU A 399 10.01 31.17 -14.10
N HIS A 400 9.28 30.24 -14.70
CA HIS A 400 7.89 29.96 -14.30
C HIS A 400 7.82 29.30 -12.93
N LEU A 401 8.75 28.40 -12.63
CA LEU A 401 8.89 27.79 -11.31
C LEU A 401 9.16 28.87 -10.25
N ASP A 402 10.12 29.76 -10.49
CA ASP A 402 10.42 30.88 -9.58
C ASP A 402 9.18 31.72 -9.27
N THR A 403 8.43 32.09 -10.31
CA THR A 403 7.18 32.86 -10.16
C THR A 403 6.16 32.10 -9.32
N LEU A 404 5.97 30.81 -9.58
CA LEU A 404 5.04 29.96 -8.85
C LEU A 404 5.42 29.83 -7.37
N LEU A 405 6.71 29.58 -7.07
CA LEU A 405 7.20 29.43 -5.71
C LEU A 405 7.10 30.75 -4.92
N CYS A 406 7.47 31.88 -5.53
CA CYS A 406 7.35 33.19 -4.89
C CYS A 406 5.89 33.57 -4.61
N GLN A 407 4.96 33.23 -5.51
CA GLN A 407 3.53 33.48 -5.29
C GLN A 407 2.95 32.58 -4.19
N GLY A 408 3.32 31.29 -4.18
CA GLY A 408 2.82 30.34 -3.19
C GLY A 408 3.32 30.61 -1.76
N THR A 409 4.53 31.15 -1.62
CA THR A 409 5.13 31.49 -0.32
C THR A 409 4.92 32.94 0.10
N GLY A 410 4.56 33.84 -0.84
CA GLY A 410 4.57 35.28 -0.61
C GLY A 410 5.97 35.89 -0.47
N MET A 411 7.02 35.09 -0.65
CA MET A 411 8.42 35.50 -0.53
C MET A 411 9.00 35.99 -1.85
N LYS A 412 10.17 36.64 -1.77
CA LYS A 412 11.00 36.94 -2.94
C LYS A 412 12.18 36.00 -2.96
N SER A 413 12.47 35.44 -4.13
CA SER A 413 13.72 34.73 -4.35
C SER A 413 14.88 35.71 -4.54
N SER A 414 16.06 35.29 -4.11
CA SER A 414 17.33 35.92 -4.47
C SER A 414 18.02 35.09 -5.55
N GLN A 415 18.77 35.72 -6.45
CA GLN A 415 19.46 35.02 -7.54
C GLN A 415 20.96 35.30 -7.49
N ASN A 416 21.76 34.23 -7.54
CA ASN A 416 23.22 34.31 -7.64
C ASN A 416 23.74 33.26 -8.64
N ASN A 417 24.48 33.68 -9.66
CA ASN A 417 25.05 32.81 -10.70
C ASN A 417 24.05 31.82 -11.34
N GLY A 418 22.80 32.26 -11.54
CA GLY A 418 21.76 31.41 -12.14
C GLY A 418 21.11 30.40 -11.17
N VAL A 419 21.46 30.45 -9.89
CA VAL A 419 20.81 29.72 -8.81
C VAL A 419 19.89 30.66 -8.06
N TYR A 420 18.66 30.23 -7.86
CA TYR A 420 17.66 30.93 -7.06
C TYR A 420 17.66 30.37 -5.63
N HIS A 421 17.40 31.25 -4.67
CA HIS A 421 17.27 30.92 -3.26
C HIS A 421 16.03 31.58 -2.66
N LEU A 422 15.22 30.80 -1.95
CA LEU A 422 14.09 31.26 -1.14
C LEU A 422 14.44 31.02 0.33
N ASP A 423 14.14 32.00 1.19
CA ASP A 423 14.46 31.94 2.63
C ASP A 423 13.64 30.87 3.37
N GLU A 424 12.44 30.54 2.88
CA GLU A 424 11.64 29.40 3.34
C GLU A 424 11.46 28.40 2.20
N ASP A 425 11.40 27.11 2.55
CA ASP A 425 11.04 26.05 1.63
C ASP A 425 9.69 25.43 1.97
N PHE A 426 9.14 24.63 1.04
CA PHE A 426 7.87 23.92 1.24
C PHE A 426 7.86 22.92 2.41
N PHE A 427 9.02 22.58 2.97
CA PHE A 427 9.18 21.63 4.07
C PHE A 427 9.63 22.31 5.38
N ASN A 428 9.56 23.64 5.44
CA ASN A 428 10.01 24.48 6.56
C ASN A 428 11.44 24.19 7.04
N SER A 429 12.40 24.04 6.12
CA SER A 429 13.81 23.90 6.50
C SER A 429 14.46 25.24 6.83
N ASP A 430 15.36 25.21 7.82
CA ASP A 430 16.12 26.38 8.29
C ASP A 430 17.02 27.03 7.22
N ASN A 431 17.33 26.30 6.15
CA ASN A 431 18.23 26.76 5.08
C ASN A 431 17.48 27.33 3.86
N GLY A 432 16.14 27.23 3.86
CA GLY A 432 15.32 27.58 2.72
C GLY A 432 15.56 26.70 1.48
N ALA A 433 15.05 27.12 0.33
CA ALA A 433 15.12 26.35 -0.91
C ALA A 433 16.12 26.91 -1.90
N TYR A 434 16.87 26.03 -2.56
CA TYR A 434 17.76 26.33 -3.68
C TYR A 434 17.27 25.62 -4.93
N TYR A 435 17.13 26.34 -6.03
CA TYR A 435 16.70 25.78 -7.31
C TYR A 435 17.40 26.45 -8.49
N GLY A 436 17.54 25.71 -9.57
CA GLY A 436 18.34 26.13 -10.71
C GLY A 436 18.29 25.13 -11.86
N THR A 437 19.15 25.32 -12.84
CA THR A 437 19.30 24.39 -13.96
C THR A 437 20.54 23.53 -13.81
N LEU A 438 20.44 22.26 -14.21
CA LEU A 438 21.54 21.30 -14.28
C LEU A 438 21.36 20.49 -15.57
N ASN A 439 22.16 20.79 -16.59
CA ASN A 439 21.97 20.30 -17.96
C ASN A 439 20.54 20.60 -18.46
N ASN A 440 19.78 19.58 -18.87
CA ASN A 440 18.37 19.65 -19.26
C ASN A 440 17.40 19.43 -18.07
N TYR A 441 17.87 19.42 -16.83
CA TYR A 441 17.03 19.30 -15.64
C TYR A 441 16.89 20.64 -14.91
N VAL A 442 15.75 20.83 -14.26
CA VAL A 442 15.58 21.83 -13.20
C VAL A 442 15.66 21.09 -11.87
N TYR A 443 16.45 21.61 -10.93
CA TYR A 443 16.60 21.04 -9.60
C TYR A 443 15.95 21.90 -8.53
N TYR A 444 15.52 21.28 -7.44
CA TYR A 444 15.03 21.92 -6.22
C TYR A 444 15.55 21.16 -5.00
N ARG A 445 16.17 21.85 -4.03
CA ARG A 445 16.82 21.24 -2.85
C ARG A 445 16.87 22.18 -1.66
N ASN A 446 17.11 21.67 -0.45
CA ASN A 446 17.24 22.48 0.79
C ASN A 446 18.70 22.78 1.20
N ALA A 447 19.63 22.73 0.24
CA ALA A 447 21.04 23.03 0.48
C ALA A 447 21.70 23.53 -0.82
N PRO A 448 22.85 24.23 -0.78
CA PRO A 448 23.55 24.63 -2.00
C PRO A 448 23.92 23.43 -2.89
N PHE A 449 23.77 23.56 -4.21
CA PHE A 449 24.12 22.49 -5.13
C PHE A 449 25.64 22.33 -5.26
N VAL A 450 26.12 21.12 -4.97
CA VAL A 450 27.50 20.69 -5.25
C VAL A 450 27.43 19.44 -6.11
N GLN A 451 28.06 19.49 -7.29
CA GLN A 451 28.10 18.33 -8.17
C GLN A 451 28.81 17.16 -7.46
N PRO A 452 28.20 15.97 -7.42
CA PRO A 452 28.79 14.85 -6.70
C PRO A 452 30.10 14.39 -7.35
N LYS A 453 31.10 14.06 -6.53
CA LYS A 453 32.36 13.45 -6.98
C LYS A 453 32.17 11.98 -7.39
N GLU A 454 31.37 11.27 -6.60
CA GLU A 454 30.94 9.89 -6.84
C GLU A 454 29.43 9.86 -6.99
N SER A 455 28.93 9.24 -8.05
CA SER A 455 27.51 9.30 -8.41
C SER A 455 26.74 8.04 -7.98
N ALA A 456 25.42 8.15 -7.89
CA ALA A 456 24.53 7.03 -7.60
C ALA A 456 24.63 5.88 -8.62
N LEU A 457 25.15 6.14 -9.83
CA LEU A 457 25.43 5.10 -10.84
C LEU A 457 26.52 4.10 -10.42
N GLU A 458 27.34 4.43 -9.41
CA GLU A 458 28.30 3.47 -8.85
C GLU A 458 27.62 2.38 -8.02
N ASN A 459 26.40 2.64 -7.54
CA ASN A 459 25.59 1.62 -6.91
C ASN A 459 24.89 0.79 -7.98
N LYS A 460 25.28 -0.49 -8.12
CA LYS A 460 24.73 -1.41 -9.14
C LYS A 460 23.21 -1.57 -9.09
N TYR A 461 22.58 -1.37 -7.93
CA TYR A 461 21.13 -1.48 -7.77
C TYR A 461 20.42 -0.23 -8.30
N ILE A 462 20.92 0.96 -7.97
CA ILE A 462 20.40 2.22 -8.53
C ILE A 462 20.68 2.27 -10.04
N ALA A 463 21.87 1.86 -10.48
CA ALA A 463 22.22 1.79 -11.90
C ALA A 463 21.31 0.85 -12.71
N SER A 464 20.64 -0.12 -12.06
CA SER A 464 19.68 -1.00 -12.73
C SER A 464 18.41 -0.28 -13.17
N PHE A 465 18.12 0.92 -12.63
CA PHE A 465 16.98 1.73 -13.07
C PHE A 465 17.22 2.36 -14.45
N VAL A 466 18.46 2.42 -14.95
CA VAL A 466 18.70 2.92 -16.30
C VAL A 466 17.97 2.06 -17.33
N GLY A 467 17.08 2.69 -18.11
CA GLY A 467 16.23 2.00 -19.09
C GLY A 467 14.94 1.40 -18.52
N SER A 468 14.67 1.59 -17.23
CA SER A 468 13.40 1.26 -16.59
C SER A 468 12.39 2.42 -16.73
N TYR A 469 11.14 2.17 -16.36
CA TYR A 469 10.07 3.18 -16.34
C TYR A 469 9.93 3.87 -14.96
N GLY A 470 10.68 3.39 -13.98
CA GLY A 470 10.66 3.89 -12.63
C GLY A 470 11.38 2.96 -11.66
N GLY A 471 11.62 3.46 -10.45
CA GLY A 471 12.25 2.71 -9.39
C GLY A 471 12.29 3.47 -8.08
N LEU A 472 12.37 2.71 -6.98
CA LEU A 472 12.63 3.22 -5.64
C LEU A 472 13.78 2.39 -5.09
N PHE A 473 14.80 3.04 -4.54
CA PHE A 473 15.86 2.38 -3.80
C PHE A 473 15.99 3.02 -2.43
N VAL A 474 16.14 2.20 -1.40
CA VAL A 474 16.40 2.62 -0.02
C VAL A 474 17.60 1.83 0.49
N ASP A 475 18.64 2.56 0.93
CA ASP A 475 19.82 1.97 1.54
C ASP A 475 19.53 1.54 2.98
N LEU A 476 19.57 0.23 3.20
CA LEU A 476 19.40 -0.42 4.49
C LEU A 476 20.69 -1.13 4.91
N SER A 477 21.84 -0.74 4.33
CA SER A 477 23.14 -1.25 4.75
C SER A 477 23.35 -1.01 6.24
N SER A 478 24.12 -1.88 6.89
CA SER A 478 24.43 -1.76 8.33
C SER A 478 25.13 -0.45 8.71
N GLN A 479 25.67 0.28 7.73
CA GLN A 479 26.30 1.58 7.90
C GLN A 479 25.33 2.75 7.65
N SER A 480 24.12 2.49 7.14
CA SER A 480 23.13 3.53 6.85
C SER A 480 22.47 4.06 8.12
N SER A 481 22.14 5.34 8.11
CA SER A 481 21.45 6.01 9.22
C SER A 481 20.07 5.39 9.50
N LEU A 482 19.37 4.95 8.44
CA LEU A 482 18.07 4.30 8.56
C LEU A 482 18.18 2.91 9.21
N SER A 483 19.19 2.11 8.85
CA SER A 483 19.44 0.83 9.53
C SER A 483 19.76 1.03 11.01
N THR A 484 20.59 2.04 11.31
CA THR A 484 20.93 2.40 12.70
C THR A 484 19.68 2.77 13.49
N LEU A 485 18.77 3.53 12.88
CA LEU A 485 17.51 3.95 13.49
C LEU A 485 16.59 2.77 13.77
N VAL A 486 16.36 1.92 12.77
CA VAL A 486 15.53 0.72 12.93
C VAL A 486 16.10 -0.16 14.04
N LYS A 487 17.42 -0.33 14.10
CA LYS A 487 18.07 -1.09 15.16
C LYS A 487 17.87 -0.48 16.54
N GLN A 488 17.83 0.84 16.68
CA GLN A 488 17.59 1.48 17.98
C GLN A 488 16.16 1.27 18.50
N PHE A 489 15.15 1.37 17.62
CA PHE A 489 13.75 1.24 18.03
C PHE A 489 13.24 -0.19 18.10
N THR A 490 13.74 -1.07 17.24
CA THR A 490 13.20 -2.43 17.08
C THR A 490 14.18 -3.52 17.51
N GLU A 491 15.43 -3.14 17.80
CA GLU A 491 16.58 -4.04 17.97
C GLU A 491 16.83 -4.99 16.78
N TYR A 492 16.10 -4.82 15.67
CA TYR A 492 16.25 -5.62 14.46
C TYR A 492 17.39 -5.07 13.62
N SER A 493 18.36 -5.93 13.29
CA SER A 493 19.51 -5.53 12.47
C SER A 493 19.16 -5.62 11.00
N LEU A 494 19.38 -4.52 10.27
CA LEU A 494 19.26 -4.44 8.83
C LEU A 494 20.65 -4.33 8.19
N ASP A 495 20.87 -5.10 7.14
CA ASP A 495 22.05 -4.95 6.27
C ASP A 495 21.67 -5.34 4.85
N GLY A 496 21.39 -4.36 3.99
CA GLY A 496 20.98 -4.64 2.61
C GLY A 496 20.24 -3.47 1.98
N TYR A 497 19.09 -3.72 1.37
CA TYR A 497 18.34 -2.69 0.66
C TYR A 497 16.86 -3.05 0.49
N LEU A 498 16.03 -2.02 0.29
CA LEU A 498 14.71 -2.14 -0.31
C LEU A 498 14.75 -1.56 -1.72
N MET A 499 14.21 -2.28 -2.68
CA MET A 499 14.17 -1.84 -4.08
C MET A 499 12.81 -2.14 -4.70
N VAL A 500 12.20 -1.15 -5.32
CA VAL A 500 11.11 -1.31 -6.28
C VAL A 500 11.68 -1.02 -7.66
N HIS A 501 11.41 -1.89 -8.62
CA HIS A 501 11.90 -1.75 -9.99
C HIS A 501 10.77 -2.02 -10.98
N MET A 502 10.46 -1.02 -11.80
CA MET A 502 9.43 -1.13 -12.84
C MET A 502 10.09 -1.39 -14.19
N SER A 503 10.29 -2.67 -14.48
CA SER A 503 11.04 -3.14 -15.67
C SER A 503 10.26 -2.98 -16.97
N SER A 504 8.92 -3.02 -16.87
CA SER A 504 7.99 -2.82 -17.97
C SER A 504 6.76 -2.06 -17.47
N PRO A 505 5.90 -1.54 -18.37
CA PRO A 505 4.68 -0.85 -17.98
C PRO A 505 3.67 -1.72 -17.18
N HIS A 506 3.76 -3.04 -17.29
CA HIS A 506 2.81 -3.95 -16.68
C HIS A 506 3.45 -4.84 -15.61
N GLU A 507 4.73 -4.64 -15.29
CA GLU A 507 5.47 -5.50 -14.38
C GLU A 507 6.43 -4.72 -13.48
N SER A 508 6.24 -4.91 -12.18
CA SER A 508 7.05 -4.34 -11.12
C SER A 508 7.58 -5.44 -10.21
N THR A 509 8.82 -5.29 -9.76
CA THR A 509 9.41 -6.16 -8.74
C THR A 509 9.75 -5.35 -7.50
N ILE A 510 9.35 -5.86 -6.34
CA ILE A 510 9.77 -5.35 -5.03
C ILE A 510 10.73 -6.36 -4.43
N VAL A 511 11.89 -5.90 -3.96
CA VAL A 511 12.92 -6.72 -3.33
C VAL A 511 13.31 -6.07 -2.01
N PHE A 512 13.07 -6.78 -0.91
CA PHE A 512 13.64 -6.45 0.38
C PHE A 512 14.74 -7.47 0.70
N ARG A 513 15.99 -7.02 0.70
CA ARG A 513 17.15 -7.85 1.05
C ARG A 513 17.68 -7.45 2.41
N ASN A 514 17.84 -8.44 3.29
CA ASN A 514 18.49 -8.28 4.59
C ASN A 514 19.53 -9.40 4.81
N ASP A 515 20.80 -9.10 4.53
CA ASP A 515 21.94 -9.97 4.75
C ASP A 515 22.21 -10.20 6.26
N ALA A 516 21.75 -9.31 7.15
CA ALA A 516 21.80 -9.50 8.60
C ALA A 516 20.72 -10.46 9.15
N ALA A 517 19.76 -10.91 8.33
CA ALA A 517 18.71 -11.82 8.78
C ALA A 517 19.28 -13.12 9.36
N GLU A 518 18.93 -13.46 10.60
CA GLU A 518 19.36 -14.70 11.24
C GLU A 518 18.49 -15.88 10.80
N GLY A 519 19.05 -17.09 10.76
CA GLY A 519 18.31 -18.32 10.46
C GLY A 519 18.43 -18.81 9.01
N ASP A 520 17.55 -19.76 8.67
CA ASP A 520 17.53 -20.39 7.35
C ASP A 520 16.67 -19.62 6.34
N ASN A 521 15.81 -18.71 6.82
CA ASN A 521 14.96 -17.86 6.00
C ASN A 521 14.79 -16.46 6.61
N ILE A 522 14.58 -15.45 5.77
CA ILE A 522 14.34 -14.07 6.24
C ILE A 522 13.08 -13.97 7.12
N LEU A 523 12.08 -14.82 6.84
CA LEU A 523 10.83 -14.90 7.61
C LEU A 523 11.08 -15.29 9.07
N GLU A 524 12.12 -16.07 9.37
CA GLU A 524 12.47 -16.51 10.73
C GLU A 524 12.71 -15.33 11.67
N GLY A 525 13.41 -14.29 11.19
CA GLY A 525 13.67 -13.09 11.97
C GLY A 525 12.40 -12.31 12.33
N PHE A 526 11.43 -12.25 11.40
CA PHE A 526 10.13 -11.62 11.65
C PHE A 526 9.30 -12.42 12.64
N VAL A 527 9.25 -13.75 12.49
CA VAL A 527 8.54 -14.65 13.40
C VAL A 527 9.10 -14.59 14.81
N LYS A 528 10.43 -14.61 14.95
CA LYS A 528 11.11 -14.42 16.24
C LYS A 528 10.63 -13.14 16.93
N ARG A 529 10.56 -12.03 16.20
CA ARG A 529 10.10 -10.74 16.75
C ARG A 529 8.62 -10.74 17.09
N MET A 530 7.77 -11.31 16.23
CA MET A 530 6.32 -11.38 16.49
C MET A 530 5.96 -12.25 17.70
N LEU A 531 6.70 -13.34 17.95
CA LEU A 531 6.40 -14.30 19.02
C LEU A 531 7.19 -14.07 20.31
N GLN A 532 8.20 -13.19 20.31
CA GLN A 532 9.01 -12.86 21.49
C GLN A 532 8.87 -11.39 21.93
N ALA A 533 8.15 -10.56 21.17
CA ALA A 533 7.63 -9.27 21.63
C ALA A 533 6.37 -9.50 22.46
#